data_AF-A0A7C4E756-F1
#
_entry.id   AF-A0A7C4E756-F1
#
_cell.length_a   1.000
_cell.length_b   1.000
_cell.length_c   1.000
_cell.angle_alpha   90.00
_cell.angle_beta   90.00
_cell.angle_gamma   90.00
#
_symmetry.space_group_name_H-M   'P 1'
#
loop_
_entity.id
_entity.type
_entity.pdbx_description
1 polymer ?
#
loop_
_entity_poly.entity_id
_entity_poly.type
_entity_poly.pdbx_seq_one_letter_code
_entity_poly.pdbx_strand_id
1 'polypeptide(L)'
;MAQAGAVIDVLKRELKARGLTYAEVARRIGMSEPSVKRMFSQRNFTLDRLDQICAAAGIEFTDLTRGFNREEHLISRLTVAQEREIVADPKLFLVAICALNLLSFDDILATYDLTAAELVGLLVRLDRIGIIELLPNNRFKLRIARTFAWIPNG
;
A
#
# COMPACT_ATOMS: atom_id res chain seq x y z
N MET A 1 14.43 1.61 7.08
CA MET A 1 14.93 1.75 5.68
C MET A 1 13.87 1.43 4.60
N ALA A 2 12.56 1.39 4.92
CA ALA A 2 11.50 1.19 3.92
C ALA A 2 10.92 2.50 3.35
N GLN A 3 10.89 3.55 4.18
CA GLN A 3 10.25 4.83 3.84
C GLN A 3 11.03 5.61 2.76
N ALA A 4 12.36 5.69 2.83
CA ALA A 4 13.16 6.44 1.85
C ALA A 4 13.00 5.89 0.41
N GLY A 5 12.89 4.57 0.25
CA GLY A 5 12.65 3.93 -1.04
C GLY A 5 11.28 4.30 -1.64
N ALA A 6 10.25 4.37 -0.79
CA ALA A 6 8.92 4.75 -1.22
C ALA A 6 8.83 6.24 -1.64
N VAL A 7 9.60 7.15 -1.02
CA VAL A 7 9.68 8.57 -1.47
C VAL A 7 10.12 8.61 -2.94
N ILE A 8 11.14 7.80 -3.27
CA ILE A 8 11.75 7.78 -4.60
C ILE A 8 10.78 7.19 -5.63
N ASP A 9 9.98 6.20 -5.23
CA ASP A 9 8.96 5.61 -6.11
C ASP A 9 7.81 6.58 -6.39
N VAL A 10 7.35 7.34 -5.38
CA VAL A 10 6.39 8.44 -5.56
C VAL A 10 6.98 9.50 -6.50
N LEU A 11 8.22 9.92 -6.28
CA LEU A 11 8.88 10.91 -7.12
C LEU A 11 8.95 10.46 -8.60
N LYS A 12 9.31 9.19 -8.86
CA LYS A 12 9.29 8.64 -10.23
C LYS A 12 7.91 8.72 -10.88
N ARG A 13 6.85 8.40 -10.13
CA ARG A 13 5.47 8.48 -10.61
C ARG A 13 5.07 9.92 -10.93
N GLU A 14 5.37 10.86 -10.04
CA GLU A 14 5.05 12.28 -10.22
C GLU A 14 5.77 12.90 -11.43
N LEU A 15 7.05 12.52 -11.65
CA LEU A 15 7.79 12.90 -12.86
C LEU A 15 7.13 12.35 -14.13
N LYS A 16 6.74 11.06 -14.12
CA LYS A 16 6.06 10.41 -15.24
C LYS A 16 4.70 11.05 -15.54
N ALA A 17 3.91 11.37 -14.51
CA ALA A 17 2.61 12.01 -14.65
C ALA A 17 2.70 13.41 -15.29
N ARG A 18 3.83 14.11 -15.07
CA ARG A 18 4.14 15.42 -15.67
C ARG A 18 4.88 15.32 -17.01
N GLY A 19 5.10 14.12 -17.54
CA GLY A 19 5.83 13.91 -18.80
C GLY A 19 7.31 14.29 -18.72
N LEU A 20 7.90 14.38 -17.53
CA LEU A 20 9.30 14.75 -17.35
C LEU A 20 10.20 13.53 -17.51
N THR A 21 11.12 13.60 -18.47
CA THR A 21 12.15 12.57 -18.67
C THR A 21 13.35 12.81 -17.76
N TYR A 22 14.16 11.78 -17.52
CA TYR A 22 15.41 11.98 -16.77
C TYR A 22 16.38 12.93 -17.48
N ALA A 23 16.36 13.02 -18.81
CA ALA A 23 17.14 13.99 -19.57
C ALA A 23 16.71 15.43 -19.24
N GLU A 24 15.40 15.67 -19.17
CA GLU A 24 14.85 16.97 -18.85
C GLU A 24 15.12 17.37 -17.39
N VAL A 25 14.97 16.43 -16.45
CA VAL A 25 15.35 16.66 -15.05
C VAL A 25 16.84 16.99 -14.95
N ALA A 26 17.69 16.21 -15.61
CA ALA A 26 19.15 16.43 -15.61
C ALA A 26 19.51 17.82 -16.12
N ARG A 27 18.88 18.27 -17.22
CA ARG A 27 19.05 19.63 -17.77
C ARG A 27 18.66 20.72 -16.77
N ARG A 28 17.54 20.55 -16.06
CA ARG A 28 17.04 21.54 -15.08
C ARG A 28 17.91 21.64 -13.83
N ILE A 29 18.54 20.55 -13.39
CA ILE A 29 19.38 20.52 -12.18
C ILE A 29 20.89 20.59 -12.47
N GLY A 30 21.28 20.83 -13.73
CA GLY A 30 22.69 20.96 -14.13
C GLY A 30 23.50 19.65 -14.01
N MET A 31 22.88 18.50 -14.24
CA MET A 31 23.52 17.18 -14.18
C MET A 31 23.49 16.47 -15.53
N SER A 32 24.30 15.41 -15.67
CA SER A 32 24.18 14.50 -16.81
C SER A 32 23.06 13.49 -16.61
N GLU A 33 22.34 13.14 -17.68
CA GLU A 33 21.27 12.13 -17.64
C GLU A 33 21.74 10.78 -17.05
N PRO A 34 22.95 10.25 -17.37
CA PRO A 34 23.44 9.02 -16.73
C PRO A 34 23.58 9.14 -15.21
N SER A 35 23.97 10.33 -14.70
CA SER A 35 24.09 10.56 -13.27
C SER A 35 22.73 10.57 -12.58
N VAL A 36 21.72 11.17 -13.21
CA VAL A 36 20.33 11.13 -12.73
C VAL A 36 19.80 9.69 -12.74
N LYS A 37 19.98 8.95 -13.84
CA LYS A 37 19.61 7.52 -13.92
C LYS A 37 20.24 6.70 -12.82
N ARG A 38 21.54 6.91 -12.55
CA ARG A 38 22.27 6.23 -11.47
C ARG A 38 21.70 6.56 -10.09
N MET A 39 21.35 7.82 -9.83
CA MET A 39 20.74 8.25 -8.57
C MET A 39 19.39 7.53 -8.32
N PHE A 40 18.53 7.49 -9.34
CA PHE A 40 17.23 6.82 -9.27
C PHE A 40 17.31 5.28 -9.23
N SER A 41 18.37 4.67 -9.78
CA SER A 41 18.56 3.21 -9.71
C SER A 41 19.15 2.78 -8.37
N GLN A 42 20.14 3.51 -7.87
CA GLN A 42 20.80 3.24 -6.58
C GLN A 42 19.97 3.68 -5.38
N ARG A 43 18.89 4.45 -5.60
CA ARG A 43 18.04 5.03 -4.56
C ARG A 43 18.84 5.84 -3.52
N ASN A 44 19.94 6.44 -3.95
CA ASN A 44 20.85 7.20 -3.09
C ASN A 44 20.78 8.68 -3.46
N PHE A 45 20.19 9.48 -2.57
CA PHE A 45 19.96 10.90 -2.74
C PHE A 45 20.44 11.62 -1.49
N THR A 46 21.08 12.79 -1.67
CA THR A 46 21.12 13.78 -0.60
C THR A 46 19.75 14.49 -0.55
N LEU A 47 19.37 15.02 0.61
CA LEU A 47 18.12 15.80 0.73
C LEU A 47 18.13 17.02 -0.20
N ASP A 48 19.28 17.68 -0.35
CA ASP A 48 19.49 18.79 -1.29
C ASP A 48 19.19 18.39 -2.76
N ARG A 49 19.60 17.19 -3.17
CA ARG A 49 19.31 16.70 -4.53
C ARG A 49 17.85 16.36 -4.72
N LEU A 50 17.22 15.80 -3.70
CA LEU A 50 15.79 15.53 -3.71
C LEU A 50 15.00 16.84 -3.87
N ASP A 51 15.35 17.87 -3.11
CA ASP A 51 14.72 19.20 -3.18
C ASP A 51 14.89 19.86 -4.55
N GLN A 52 16.10 19.85 -5.12
CA GLN A 52 16.34 20.38 -6.47
C GLN A 52 15.52 19.68 -7.56
N ILE A 53 15.35 18.36 -7.47
CA ILE A 53 14.52 17.61 -8.42
C ILE A 53 13.04 17.98 -8.24
N CYS A 54 12.57 18.13 -7.00
CA CYS A 54 11.20 18.54 -6.70
C CYS A 54 10.92 19.94 -7.25
N ALA A 55 11.80 20.90 -6.97
CA ALA A 55 11.71 22.26 -7.49
C ALA A 55 11.74 22.28 -9.03
N ALA A 56 12.64 21.53 -9.66
CA ALA A 56 12.73 21.41 -11.11
C ALA A 56 11.47 20.81 -11.74
N ALA A 57 10.74 19.97 -11.02
CA ALA A 57 9.54 19.31 -11.47
C ALA A 57 8.24 20.02 -11.06
N GLY A 58 8.30 21.10 -10.26
CA GLY A 58 7.13 21.74 -9.67
C GLY A 58 6.34 20.80 -8.75
N ILE A 59 7.07 20.02 -7.94
CA ILE A 59 6.50 19.09 -6.95
C ILE A 59 6.79 19.68 -5.57
N GLU A 60 5.78 19.84 -4.73
CA GLU A 60 6.03 20.18 -3.33
C GLU A 60 6.45 18.94 -2.55
N PHE A 61 7.37 19.11 -1.60
CA PHE A 61 7.83 17.99 -0.77
C PHE A 61 6.66 17.32 0.00
N THR A 62 5.64 18.09 0.36
CA THR A 62 4.40 17.60 0.96
C THR A 62 3.59 16.69 0.04
N ASP A 63 3.70 16.83 -1.28
CA ASP A 63 3.04 15.94 -2.23
C ASP A 63 3.73 14.57 -2.25
N LEU A 64 5.05 14.55 -2.09
CA LEU A 64 5.80 13.31 -1.94
C LEU A 64 5.35 12.55 -0.69
N THR A 65 5.15 13.23 0.44
CA THR A 65 4.67 12.61 1.69
C THR A 65 3.19 12.24 1.65
N ARG A 66 2.33 13.03 0.99
CA ARG A 66 0.91 12.68 0.78
C ARG A 66 0.74 11.48 -0.15
N GLY A 67 1.65 11.33 -1.12
CA GLY A 67 1.71 10.18 -2.04
C GLY A 67 2.04 8.85 -1.35
N PHE A 68 2.58 8.86 -0.12
CA PHE A 68 2.72 7.65 0.70
C PHE A 68 1.36 7.10 1.12
N ASN A 69 0.49 7.95 1.69
CA ASN A 69 -0.76 7.53 2.32
C ASN A 69 -1.83 7.07 1.33
N ARG A 70 -1.72 7.43 0.04
CA ARG A 70 -2.75 7.10 -0.96
C ARG A 70 -2.60 5.70 -1.57
N GLU A 71 -1.39 5.13 -1.51
CA GLU A 71 -1.06 3.78 -1.96
C GLU A 71 -0.46 2.92 -0.82
N GLU A 72 -0.83 3.21 0.43
CA GLU A 72 -0.42 2.39 1.57
C GLU A 72 -1.02 0.98 1.47
N HIS A 73 -0.20 0.06 0.95
CA HIS A 73 -0.22 -1.38 1.18
C HIS A 73 -1.49 -2.11 0.74
N LEU A 74 -1.84 -2.01 -0.55
CA LEU A 74 -2.71 -3.03 -1.12
C LEU A 74 -1.91 -4.34 -1.26
N ILE A 75 -2.22 -5.34 -0.44
CA ILE A 75 -1.59 -6.66 -0.58
C ILE A 75 -2.12 -7.33 -1.86
N SER A 76 -1.22 -7.77 -2.73
CA SER A 76 -1.58 -8.51 -3.95
C SER A 76 -1.62 -10.03 -3.72
N ARG A 77 -0.98 -10.50 -2.64
CA ARG A 77 -0.96 -11.90 -2.20
C ARG A 77 -0.59 -11.95 -0.71
N LEU A 78 -1.11 -12.95 0.01
CA LEU A 78 -0.71 -13.25 1.38
C LEU A 78 0.63 -13.99 1.43
N THR A 79 1.36 -13.84 2.52
CA THR A 79 2.48 -14.75 2.82
C THR A 79 1.92 -16.13 3.23
N VAL A 80 2.70 -17.19 3.04
CA VAL A 80 2.32 -18.56 3.47
C VAL A 80 1.95 -18.61 4.95
N ALA A 81 2.66 -17.84 5.80
CA ALA A 81 2.38 -17.78 7.23
C ALA A 81 0.99 -17.15 7.52
N GLN A 82 0.66 -16.05 6.85
CA GLN A 82 -0.64 -15.40 6.99
C GLN A 82 -1.77 -16.29 6.45
N GLU A 83 -1.56 -16.94 5.31
CA GLU A 83 -2.57 -17.85 4.75
C GLU A 83 -2.84 -19.02 5.68
N ARG A 84 -1.79 -19.65 6.24
CA ARG A 84 -1.94 -20.68 7.26
C ARG A 84 -2.65 -20.19 8.50
N GLU A 85 -2.36 -18.99 8.98
CA GLU A 85 -3.05 -18.42 10.14
C GLU A 85 -4.56 -18.29 9.89
N ILE A 86 -4.94 -17.81 8.71
CA ILE A 86 -6.35 -17.63 8.34
C ILE A 86 -7.04 -18.99 8.18
N VAL A 87 -6.43 -19.91 7.43
CA VAL A 87 -7.01 -21.23 7.13
C VAL A 87 -7.08 -22.13 8.37
N ALA A 88 -6.19 -21.94 9.34
CA ALA A 88 -6.19 -22.69 10.60
C ALA A 88 -7.40 -22.40 11.50
N ASP A 89 -8.08 -21.26 11.31
CA ASP A 89 -9.26 -20.86 12.08
C ASP A 89 -10.47 -20.71 11.13
N PRO A 90 -11.41 -21.67 11.11
CA PRO A 90 -12.56 -21.63 10.21
C PRO A 90 -13.40 -20.35 10.32
N LYS A 91 -13.53 -19.77 11.52
CA LYS A 91 -14.27 -18.52 11.72
C LYS A 91 -13.50 -17.34 11.13
N LEU A 92 -12.17 -17.30 11.31
CA LEU A 92 -11.34 -16.26 10.70
C LEU A 92 -11.36 -16.33 9.17
N PHE A 93 -11.25 -17.53 8.61
CA PHE A 93 -11.35 -17.74 7.16
C PHE A 93 -12.71 -17.29 6.63
N LEU A 94 -13.81 -17.68 7.29
CA LEU A 94 -15.15 -17.24 6.92
C LEU A 94 -15.26 -15.72 6.89
N VAL A 95 -14.84 -15.03 7.95
CA VAL A 95 -14.90 -13.57 8.03
C VAL A 95 -14.01 -12.91 6.97
N ALA A 96 -12.83 -13.49 6.67
CA ALA A 96 -11.98 -13.01 5.58
C ALA A 96 -12.71 -13.08 4.23
N ILE A 97 -13.36 -14.20 3.93
CA ILE A 97 -14.16 -14.35 2.69
C ILE A 97 -15.34 -13.37 2.66
N CYS A 98 -16.03 -13.16 3.79
CA CYS A 98 -17.12 -12.18 3.88
C CYS A 98 -16.63 -10.76 3.57
N ALA A 99 -15.49 -10.36 4.16
CA ALA A 99 -14.88 -9.06 3.91
C ALA A 99 -14.46 -8.89 2.44
N LEU A 100 -13.88 -9.93 1.83
CA LEU A 100 -13.52 -9.94 0.40
C LEU A 100 -14.74 -9.80 -0.53
N ASN A 101 -15.88 -10.36 -0.11
CA ASN A 101 -17.16 -10.21 -0.79
C ASN A 101 -17.91 -8.91 -0.43
N LEU A 102 -17.28 -8.02 0.33
CA LEU A 102 -17.82 -6.71 0.73
C LEU A 102 -19.09 -6.78 1.60
N LEU A 103 -19.30 -7.88 2.33
CA LEU A 103 -20.36 -7.93 3.34
C LEU A 103 -20.04 -6.96 4.48
N SER A 104 -21.04 -6.24 4.98
CA SER A 104 -20.86 -5.37 6.14
C SER A 104 -20.81 -6.15 7.45
N PHE A 105 -20.42 -5.48 8.53
CA PHE A 105 -20.44 -6.06 9.88
C PHE A 105 -21.81 -6.62 10.26
N ASP A 106 -22.88 -5.85 9.97
CA ASP A 106 -24.24 -6.23 10.29
C ASP A 106 -24.74 -7.38 9.40
N ASP A 107 -24.35 -7.41 8.12
CA ASP A 107 -24.69 -8.52 7.22
C ASP A 107 -24.07 -9.83 7.71
N ILE A 108 -22.82 -9.79 8.19
CA ILE A 108 -22.13 -10.97 8.71
C ILE A 108 -22.84 -11.50 9.96
N LEU A 109 -23.20 -10.62 10.90
CA LEU A 109 -23.95 -11.01 12.11
C LEU A 109 -25.36 -11.53 11.80
N ALA A 110 -26.01 -11.01 10.76
CA ALA A 110 -27.32 -11.47 10.34
C ALA A 110 -27.27 -12.84 9.65
N THR A 111 -26.15 -13.17 9.00
CA THR A 111 -26.00 -14.37 8.17
C THR A 111 -25.39 -15.54 8.95
N TYR A 112 -24.49 -15.27 9.90
CA TYR A 112 -23.68 -16.29 10.57
C TYR A 112 -23.85 -16.24 12.08
N ASP A 113 -23.75 -17.41 12.71
CA ASP A 113 -23.79 -17.56 14.16
C ASP A 113 -22.48 -17.09 14.80
N LEU A 114 -22.37 -15.78 14.97
CA LEU A 114 -21.26 -15.07 15.58
C LEU A 114 -21.81 -14.01 16.52
N THR A 115 -21.21 -13.87 17.70
CA THR A 115 -21.47 -12.71 18.54
C THR A 115 -20.73 -11.47 17.99
N ALA A 116 -21.24 -10.28 18.29
CA ALA A 116 -20.58 -9.03 17.92
C ALA A 116 -19.14 -8.95 18.46
N ALA A 117 -18.90 -9.43 19.69
CA ALA A 117 -17.57 -9.44 20.29
C ALA A 117 -16.60 -10.37 19.56
N GLU A 118 -17.06 -11.57 19.17
CA GLU A 118 -16.25 -12.49 18.36
C GLU A 118 -15.91 -11.89 17.01
N LEU A 119 -16.89 -11.31 16.31
CA LEU A 119 -16.67 -10.71 14.99
C LEU A 119 -15.66 -9.54 15.06
N VAL A 120 -15.77 -8.67 16.07
CA VAL A 120 -14.77 -7.61 16.29
C VAL A 120 -13.38 -8.20 16.50
N GLY A 121 -13.25 -9.25 17.33
CA GLY A 121 -11.97 -9.93 17.55
C GLY A 121 -11.36 -10.49 16.27
N LEU A 122 -12.18 -11.10 15.41
CA LEU A 122 -11.76 -11.63 14.10
C LEU A 122 -11.35 -10.50 13.15
N LEU A 123 -12.10 -9.40 13.08
CA LEU A 123 -11.75 -8.24 12.25
C LEU A 123 -10.46 -7.57 12.72
N VAL A 124 -10.22 -7.46 14.02
CA VAL A 124 -8.94 -6.97 14.57
C VAL A 124 -7.78 -7.88 14.16
N ARG A 125 -7.98 -9.21 14.11
CA ARG A 125 -6.96 -10.13 13.59
C ARG A 125 -6.70 -9.92 12.10
N LEU A 126 -7.75 -9.77 11.28
CA LEU A 126 -7.60 -9.49 9.84
C LEU A 126 -6.93 -8.14 9.56
N ASP A 127 -7.17 -7.13 10.40
CA ASP A 127 -6.50 -5.83 10.35
C ASP A 127 -5.00 -5.96 10.63
N ARG A 128 -4.62 -6.74 11.65
CA ARG A 128 -3.21 -7.06 11.95
C ARG A 128 -2.52 -7.84 10.83
N ILE A 129 -3.24 -8.73 10.15
CA ILE A 129 -2.76 -9.46 8.97
C ILE A 129 -2.58 -8.51 7.77
N GLY A 130 -3.34 -7.41 7.73
CA GLY A 130 -3.29 -6.39 6.67
C GLY A 130 -4.22 -6.65 5.50
N ILE A 131 -5.23 -7.51 5.65
CA ILE A 131 -6.28 -7.73 4.63
C ILE A 131 -7.28 -6.59 4.63
N ILE A 132 -7.57 -6.07 5.82
CA ILE A 132 -8.48 -4.95 6.02
C ILE A 132 -7.81 -3.83 6.80
N GLU A 133 -8.45 -2.67 6.77
CA GLU A 133 -8.26 -1.56 7.70
C GLU A 133 -9.53 -1.48 8.53
N LEU A 134 -9.44 -1.69 9.85
CA LEU A 134 -10.58 -1.54 10.75
C LEU A 134 -10.80 -0.07 11.08
N LEU A 135 -12.03 0.41 10.90
CA LEU A 135 -12.45 1.79 11.09
C LEU A 135 -13.42 1.92 12.28
N PRO A 136 -13.63 3.14 12.80
CA PRO A 136 -14.62 3.37 13.84
C PRO A 136 -16.03 2.88 13.45
N ASN A 137 -16.77 2.43 14.46
CA ASN A 137 -18.12 1.85 14.35
C ASN A 137 -18.17 0.54 13.56
N ASN A 138 -17.16 -0.32 13.75
CA ASN A 138 -17.05 -1.66 13.12
C ASN A 138 -17.09 -1.66 11.58
N ARG A 139 -16.86 -0.50 10.97
CA ARG A 139 -16.67 -0.41 9.52
C ARG A 139 -15.27 -0.90 9.20
N PHE A 140 -15.06 -1.39 8.00
CA PHE A 140 -13.73 -1.75 7.55
C PHE A 140 -13.58 -1.49 6.06
N LYS A 141 -12.33 -1.35 5.62
CA LYS A 141 -11.96 -1.15 4.23
C LYS A 141 -11.00 -2.24 3.80
N LEU A 142 -11.17 -2.77 2.59
CA LEU A 142 -10.23 -3.72 2.02
C LEU A 142 -8.87 -3.06 1.73
N ARG A 143 -7.80 -3.72 2.18
CA ARG A 143 -6.40 -3.39 1.88
C ARG A 143 -5.78 -4.39 0.90
N ILE A 144 -6.58 -4.90 -0.03
CA ILE A 144 -6.12 -5.85 -1.05
C ILE A 144 -6.13 -5.22 -2.44
N ALA A 145 -5.20 -5.62 -3.30
CA ALA A 145 -5.18 -5.19 -4.70
C ALA A 145 -6.31 -5.84 -5.49
N ARG A 146 -6.76 -5.23 -6.60
CA ARG A 146 -7.79 -5.84 -7.48
C ARG A 146 -7.38 -7.20 -8.04
N THR A 147 -6.08 -7.46 -8.16
CA THR A 147 -5.51 -8.73 -8.62
C THR A 147 -5.19 -9.68 -7.47
N PHE A 148 -5.77 -9.47 -6.29
CA PHE A 148 -5.55 -10.32 -5.13
C PHE A 148 -5.91 -11.76 -5.44
N ALA A 149 -5.03 -12.68 -5.09
CA ALA A 149 -5.25 -14.11 -5.19
C ALA A 149 -4.69 -14.81 -3.96
N TRP A 150 -5.43 -15.81 -3.47
CA TRP A 150 -4.90 -16.84 -2.57
C TRP A 150 -3.75 -17.59 -3.24
N ILE A 151 -2.88 -18.23 -2.46
CA ILE A 151 -1.80 -19.04 -3.04
C ILE A 151 -2.42 -20.25 -3.76
N PRO A 152 -2.06 -20.53 -5.03
CA PRO A 152 -2.53 -21.74 -5.70
C PRO A 152 -2.07 -22.98 -4.93
N ASN A 153 -2.99 -23.90 -4.63
CA ASN A 153 -2.78 -25.12 -3.81
C ASN A 153 -2.55 -24.86 -2.30
N GLY A 154 -3.16 -23.80 -1.75
CA GLY A 154 -3.29 -23.59 -0.30
C GLY A 154 -4.28 -24.54 0.35
#